data_AF-A0A1R3FX04-F1
#
_entry.id   AF-A0A1R3FX04-F1
#
_cell.length_a   1.000
_cell.length_b   1.000
_cell.length_c   1.000
_cell.angle_alpha   90.00
_cell.angle_beta   90.00
_cell.angle_gamma   90.00
#
_symmetry.space_group_name_H-M   'P 1'
#
loop_
_entity.id
_entity.type
_entity.pdbx_description
1 polymer ?
#
loop_
_entity_poly.entity_id
_entity_poly.type
_entity_poly.pdbx_seq_one_letter_code
_entity_poly.pdbx_strand_id
1 'polypeptide(L)'
;MTSASVVLIGNNGTLSFDAIEANFAPAIKGSGECGVLYLAEPLDACSDLSNKVEKVSNFTSPFALVIRGGCSFDEKVRRVQKAGFKAVIVYDNDDDGVLVANIGLDEKDLNLLEFVNFMG
;
A
#
# COMPACT_ATOMS: atom_id res chain seq x y z
N MET A 1 12.51 -4.35 15.23
CA MET A 1 11.60 -4.49 14.08
C MET A 1 10.29 -3.88 14.54
N THR A 2 9.92 -2.72 14.03
CA THR A 2 8.57 -2.18 14.24
C THR A 2 7.63 -3.06 13.42
N SER A 3 6.74 -3.77 14.10
CA SER A 3 5.73 -4.61 13.45
C SER A 3 4.52 -3.72 13.20
N ALA A 4 4.18 -3.50 11.93
CA ALA A 4 2.91 -2.90 11.55
C ALA A 4 1.97 -4.02 11.09
N SER A 5 0.67 -3.82 11.26
CA SER A 5 -0.34 -4.78 10.83
C SER A 5 -1.38 -4.12 9.95
N VAL A 6 -1.66 -4.74 8.80
CA VAL A 6 -2.77 -4.33 7.95
C VAL A 6 -4.00 -5.07 8.38
N VAL A 7 -5.03 -4.30 8.76
CA VAL A 7 -6.31 -4.83 9.21
C VAL A 7 -7.36 -4.55 8.14
N LEU A 8 -7.79 -5.58 7.42
CA LEU A 8 -8.91 -5.48 6.47
C LEU A 8 -10.23 -5.71 7.22
N ILE A 9 -11.13 -4.74 7.14
CA ILE A 9 -12.45 -4.79 7.76
C ILE A 9 -13.49 -4.89 6.65
N GLY A 10 -14.24 -5.99 6.61
CA GLY A 10 -15.33 -6.23 5.66
C GLY A 10 -16.64 -6.60 6.34
N ASN A 11 -17.71 -6.80 5.55
CA ASN A 11 -19.09 -6.94 6.03
C ASN A 11 -19.30 -7.93 7.20
N ASN A 12 -18.51 -9.02 7.28
CA ASN A 12 -18.70 -10.08 8.28
C ASN A 12 -17.40 -10.52 8.99
N GLY A 13 -16.32 -9.73 8.92
CA GLY A 13 -15.07 -10.15 9.53
C GLY A 13 -13.93 -9.15 9.41
N THR A 14 -12.91 -9.41 10.21
CA THR A 14 -11.66 -8.68 10.24
C THR A 14 -10.52 -9.65 10.00
N LEU A 15 -9.67 -9.35 9.02
CA LEU A 15 -8.45 -10.11 8.75
C LEU A 15 -7.25 -9.22 9.05
N SER A 16 -6.24 -9.79 9.69
CA SER A 16 -5.00 -9.11 10.03
C SER A 16 -3.85 -9.77 9.31
N PHE A 17 -2.98 -8.97 8.71
CA PHE A 17 -1.80 -9.44 8.00
C PHE A 17 -0.56 -8.77 8.57
N ASP A 18 0.53 -9.54 8.66
CA ASP A 18 1.83 -8.99 8.99
C ASP A 18 2.29 -8.07 7.85
N ALA A 19 2.79 -6.89 8.23
CA ALA A 19 3.25 -5.90 7.29
C ALA A 19 4.67 -5.44 7.62
N ILE A 20 5.43 -5.13 6.57
CA ILE A 20 6.69 -4.42 6.70
C ILE A 20 6.48 -2.99 6.25
N GLU A 21 6.74 -2.05 7.16
CA GLU A 21 6.81 -0.63 6.82
C GLU A 21 7.99 -0.38 5.89
N ALA A 22 7.78 0.44 4.87
CA ALA A 22 8.89 0.97 4.09
C ALA A 22 9.78 1.87 4.95
N ASN A 23 11.09 1.59 4.99
CA ASN A 23 12.08 2.39 5.74
C ASN A 23 12.23 3.85 5.26
N PHE A 24 11.58 4.22 4.16
CA PHE A 24 11.59 5.55 3.55
C PHE A 24 10.24 6.27 3.68
N ALA A 25 9.20 5.60 4.19
CA ALA A 25 7.95 6.25 4.53
C ALA A 25 8.04 6.86 5.94
N PRO A 26 7.31 7.95 6.23
CA PRO A 26 7.11 8.40 7.60
C PRO A 26 6.54 7.25 8.44
N ALA A 27 7.11 7.05 9.64
CA ALA A 27 6.59 6.04 10.56
C ALA A 27 5.10 6.30 10.84
N ILE A 28 4.31 5.23 10.87
CA ILE A 28 2.90 5.33 11.21
C ILE A 28 2.81 5.81 12.66
N LYS A 29 1.98 6.84 12.91
CA LYS A 29 1.71 7.27 14.29
C LYS A 29 1.07 6.11 15.04
N GLY A 30 1.29 5.97 16.35
CA GLY A 30 0.73 4.87 17.14
C GLY A 30 -0.81 4.73 17.12
N SER A 31 -1.54 5.70 16.56
CA SER A 31 -2.97 5.62 16.29
C SER A 31 -3.34 4.81 15.04
N GLY A 32 -2.38 4.43 14.19
CA GLY A 32 -2.65 3.89 12.86
C GLY A 32 -3.19 4.94 11.88
N GLU A 33 -3.41 4.52 10.64
CA GLU A 33 -4.08 5.30 9.60
C GLU A 33 -5.17 4.42 8.96
N CYS A 34 -6.42 4.89 8.95
CA CYS A 34 -7.55 4.16 8.39
C CYS A 34 -7.95 4.71 7.01
N GLY A 35 -8.34 3.83 6.10
CA GLY A 35 -8.70 4.19 4.74
C GLY A 35 -9.63 3.19 4.05
N VAL A 36 -10.12 3.58 2.87
CA VAL A 36 -10.80 2.64 1.95
C VAL A 36 -9.75 2.08 1.01
N LEU A 37 -9.70 0.76 0.88
CA LEU A 37 -8.82 0.08 -0.03
C LEU A 37 -9.45 -0.04 -1.42
N TYR A 38 -8.72 0.39 -2.44
CA TYR A 38 -9.09 0.29 -3.85
C TYR A 38 -8.07 -0.57 -4.58
N LEU A 39 -8.54 -1.44 -5.46
CA LEU A 39 -7.67 -2.20 -6.34
C LEU A 39 -7.10 -1.28 -7.43
N ALA A 40 -5.78 -1.23 -7.61
CA ALA A 40 -5.17 -0.37 -8.63
C ALA A 40 -5.47 -0.86 -10.07
N GLU A 41 -5.62 0.07 -11.01
CA GLU A 41 -5.74 -0.24 -12.43
C GLU A 41 -4.73 0.61 -13.23
N PRO A 42 -3.67 0.01 -13.81
CA PRO A 42 -3.33 -1.42 -13.80
C PRO A 42 -2.89 -1.91 -12.42
N LEU A 43 -3.08 -3.21 -12.17
CA LEU A 43 -2.79 -3.85 -10.87
C LEU A 43 -1.35 -3.67 -10.40
N ASP A 44 -0.41 -3.58 -11.34
CA ASP A 44 1.01 -3.43 -11.06
C ASP A 44 1.40 -1.96 -10.82
N ALA A 45 0.51 -0.99 -11.06
CA ALA A 45 0.82 0.43 -11.03
C ALA A 45 2.09 0.78 -11.83
N CYS A 46 2.39 0.05 -12.91
CA CYS A 46 3.56 0.31 -13.75
C CYS A 46 3.25 1.28 -14.91
N SER A 47 2.04 1.81 -14.94
CA SER A 47 1.59 2.89 -15.83
C SER A 47 0.63 3.80 -15.06
N ASP A 48 0.29 4.95 -15.65
CA ASP A 48 -0.66 5.89 -15.02
C ASP A 48 -1.98 5.18 -14.70
N LEU A 49 -2.47 5.33 -13.46
CA LEU A 49 -3.68 4.64 -13.01
C LEU A 49 -4.92 5.21 -13.71
N SER A 50 -5.76 4.33 -14.24
CA SER A 50 -7.06 4.68 -14.84
C SER A 50 -8.13 4.94 -13.78
N ASN A 51 -8.09 4.20 -12.68
CA ASN A 51 -9.02 4.37 -11.58
C ASN A 51 -8.59 5.53 -10.70
N LYS A 52 -9.34 6.63 -10.79
CA LYS A 52 -9.16 7.79 -9.92
C LYS A 52 -9.98 7.58 -8.65
N VAL A 53 -9.48 8.12 -7.55
CA VAL A 53 -10.18 8.11 -6.27
C VAL A 53 -11.57 8.70 -6.45
N GLU A 54 -12.59 7.86 -6.36
CA GLU A 54 -13.94 8.34 -6.12
C GLU A 54 -13.96 8.92 -4.70
N LYS A 55 -14.38 10.17 -4.54
CA LYS A 55 -14.54 10.78 -3.22
C LYS A 55 -15.73 10.13 -2.52
N VAL A 56 -15.55 8.92 -2.02
CA VAL A 56 -16.57 8.15 -1.28
C VAL A 56 -16.99 8.91 -0.03
N SER A 57 -16.07 9.68 0.58
CA SER A 57 -16.38 10.74 1.55
C SER A 57 -15.16 11.65 1.74
N ASN A 58 -15.34 12.85 2.30
CA ASN A 58 -14.23 13.72 2.70
C ASN A 58 -13.44 13.21 3.93
N PHE A 59 -13.88 12.10 4.55
CA PHE A 59 -13.38 11.64 5.83
C PHE A 59 -12.57 10.34 5.74
N THR A 60 -12.47 9.72 4.56
CA THR A 60 -11.75 8.45 4.42
C THR A 60 -10.59 8.58 3.45
N SER A 61 -9.40 8.21 3.94
CA SER A 61 -8.17 8.19 3.17
C SER A 61 -8.26 7.10 2.08
N PRO A 62 -8.02 7.42 0.80
CA PRO A 62 -7.99 6.41 -0.27
C PRO A 62 -6.65 5.66 -0.26
N PHE A 63 -6.67 4.34 -0.15
CA PHE A 63 -5.48 3.48 -0.24
C PHE A 63 -5.54 2.65 -1.52
N ALA A 64 -4.42 2.50 -2.21
CA ALA A 64 -4.34 1.61 -3.37
C ALA A 64 -3.73 0.26 -2.99
N LEU A 65 -4.29 -0.82 -3.51
CA LEU A 65 -3.73 -2.17 -3.47
C LEU A 65 -3.05 -2.49 -4.80
N VAL A 66 -1.76 -2.79 -4.76
CA VAL A 66 -0.90 -2.99 -5.94
C VAL A 66 -0.17 -4.33 -5.84
N ILE A 67 -0.08 -5.07 -6.93
CA ILE A 67 0.67 -6.33 -6.96
C ILE A 67 2.18 -6.08 -7.10
N ARG A 68 3.00 -6.91 -6.45
CA ARG A 68 4.45 -6.96 -6.65
C ARG A 68 4.78 -7.35 -8.10
N GLY A 69 5.91 -6.85 -8.62
CA GLY A 69 6.42 -7.17 -9.96
C GLY A 69 6.19 -6.07 -11.01
N GLY A 70 6.68 -6.29 -12.24
CA GLY A 70 6.55 -5.37 -13.37
C GLY A 70 7.53 -4.18 -13.36
N CYS A 71 7.58 -3.43 -12.27
CA CYS A 71 8.42 -2.24 -12.07
C CYS A 71 8.84 -2.09 -10.60
N SER A 72 9.71 -1.13 -10.30
CA SER A 72 10.23 -0.89 -8.96
C SER A 72 9.18 -0.28 -8.03
N PHE A 73 9.36 -0.46 -6.70
CA PHE A 73 8.39 0.06 -5.73
C PHE A 73 8.28 1.58 -5.78
N ASP A 74 9.35 2.32 -6.08
CA ASP A 74 9.31 3.77 -6.20
C ASP A 74 8.39 4.24 -7.34
N GLU A 75 8.44 3.53 -8.46
CA GLU A 75 7.61 3.81 -9.63
C GLU A 75 6.13 3.60 -9.30
N LYS A 76 5.81 2.51 -8.60
CA LYS A 76 4.46 2.20 -8.14
C LYS A 76 3.92 3.33 -7.25
N VAL A 77 4.72 3.74 -6.28
CA VAL A 77 4.29 4.75 -5.29
C VAL A 77 4.07 6.09 -5.95
N ARG A 78 5.00 6.54 -6.80
CA ARG A 78 4.88 7.80 -7.53
C ARG A 78 3.60 7.85 -8.37
N ARG A 79 3.24 6.76 -9.03
CA ARG A 79 2.01 6.68 -9.85
C ARG A 79 0.74 6.66 -9.02
N VAL A 80 0.75 5.92 -7.91
CA VAL A 80 -0.37 5.88 -6.97
C VAL A 80 -0.60 7.26 -6.35
N GLN A 81 0.46 7.94 -5.93
CA GLN A 81 0.38 9.31 -5.42
C GLN A 81 -0.14 10.29 -6.49
N LYS A 82 0.37 10.19 -7.72
CA LYS A 82 -0.11 11.00 -8.86
C LYS A 82 -1.60 10.79 -9.14
N ALA A 83 -2.13 9.60 -8.86
CA ALA A 83 -3.55 9.28 -8.99
C ALA A 83 -4.42 9.78 -7.82
N GLY A 84 -3.81 10.36 -6.77
CA GLY A 84 -4.50 11.00 -5.65
C GLY A 84 -4.76 10.09 -4.44
N PHE A 85 -4.15 8.91 -4.42
CA PHE A 85 -4.21 8.03 -3.25
C PHE A 85 -3.30 8.54 -2.13
N LYS A 86 -3.69 8.26 -0.89
CA LYS A 86 -2.96 8.65 0.32
C LYS A 86 -1.93 7.61 0.74
N ALA A 87 -2.13 6.34 0.42
CA ALA A 87 -1.20 5.26 0.76
C ALA A 87 -1.24 4.17 -0.30
N VAL A 88 -0.19 3.34 -0.33
CA VAL A 88 -0.16 2.13 -1.15
C VAL A 88 0.21 0.91 -0.33
N ILE A 89 -0.57 -0.15 -0.50
CA ILE A 89 -0.31 -1.48 0.03
C ILE A 89 0.16 -2.32 -1.15
N VAL A 90 1.42 -2.75 -1.09
CA VAL A 90 1.97 -3.64 -2.11
C VAL A 90 1.86 -5.06 -1.61
N TYR A 91 1.12 -5.89 -2.35
CA TYR A 91 1.01 -7.29 -2.00
C TYR A 91 1.90 -8.20 -2.82
N ASP A 92 2.45 -9.19 -2.13
CA ASP A 92 3.13 -10.29 -2.79
C ASP A 92 2.13 -11.37 -3.22
N ASN A 93 2.35 -11.94 -4.39
CA ASN A 93 1.60 -13.10 -4.90
C ASN A 93 2.49 -14.36 -4.96
N ASP A 94 3.79 -14.22 -4.67
CA ASP A 94 4.71 -15.34 -4.63
C ASP A 94 4.61 -16.09 -3.28
N ASP A 95 4.55 -17.42 -3.36
CA ASP A 95 4.41 -18.37 -2.23
C ASP A 95 5.63 -18.39 -1.29
N ASP A 96 6.69 -17.64 -1.58
CA ASP A 96 7.99 -17.76 -0.91
C ASP A 96 8.01 -17.14 0.51
N GLY A 97 6.95 -16.44 0.92
CA GLY A 97 6.76 -15.97 2.30
C GLY A 97 7.74 -14.88 2.78
N VAL A 98 8.67 -14.42 1.94
CA VAL A 98 9.68 -13.41 2.30
C VAL A 98 9.26 -12.03 1.80
N LEU A 99 8.79 -11.20 2.72
CA LEU A 99 8.59 -9.77 2.47
C LEU A 99 9.95 -9.06 2.43
N VAL A 100 10.31 -8.48 1.28
CA VAL A 100 11.57 -7.72 1.11
C VAL A 100 11.26 -6.27 0.77
N ALA A 101 11.51 -5.36 1.72
CA ALA A 101 11.46 -3.92 1.51
C ALA A 101 12.88 -3.38 1.29
N ASN A 102 13.39 -3.46 0.06
CA ASN A 102 14.68 -2.85 -0.29
C ASN A 102 14.50 -1.90 -1.48
N ILE A 103 14.67 -0.60 -1.24
CA ILE A 103 14.74 0.39 -2.32
C ILE A 103 15.65 1.55 -1.90
N GLY A 104 16.42 2.06 -2.86
CA GLY A 104 17.23 3.26 -2.69
C GLY A 104 16.44 4.47 -3.15
N LEU A 105 15.85 5.22 -2.23
CA LEU A 105 15.23 6.51 -2.52
C LEU A 105 15.53 7.52 -1.40
N ASP A 106 15.85 8.74 -1.81
CA ASP A 106 16.10 9.93 -0.99
C ASP A 106 14.85 10.84 -0.85
N GLU A 107 13.64 10.36 -1.18
CA GLU A 107 12.43 11.17 -1.14
C GLU A 107 11.60 10.92 0.13
N LYS A 108 11.55 11.93 1.01
CA LYS A 108 10.79 11.94 2.26
C LYS A 108 9.30 12.27 2.10
N ASP A 109 8.80 12.31 0.87
CA ASP A 109 7.41 12.67 0.54
C ASP A 109 6.58 11.43 0.14
N LEU A 110 7.08 10.21 0.35
CA LEU A 110 6.28 9.01 0.13
C LEU A 110 5.27 8.85 1.29
N ASN A 111 3.99 9.02 0.97
CA ASN A 111 2.91 8.76 1.91
C ASN A 111 2.72 7.24 2.03
N LEU A 112 2.99 6.72 3.23
CA LEU A 112 2.67 5.39 3.74
C LEU A 112 2.75 4.21 2.74
N LEU A 113 3.82 3.42 2.85
CA LEU A 113 3.92 2.10 2.23
C LEU A 113 3.91 0.99 3.26
N GLU A 114 3.07 -0.01 2.99
CA GLU A 114 3.13 -1.30 3.65
C GLU A 114 3.23 -2.42 2.62
N PHE A 115 4.11 -3.37 2.91
CA PHE A 115 4.23 -4.62 2.16
C PHE A 115 3.48 -5.71 2.92
N VAL A 116 2.52 -6.34 2.27
CA VAL A 116 1.64 -7.35 2.89
C VAL A 116 1.69 -8.64 2.08
N ASN A 117 1.79 -9.79 2.73
CA ASN A 117 1.49 -11.06 2.07
C ASN A 117 0.04 -11.44 2.40
N PHE A 118 -0.82 -11.52 1.39
CA PHE A 118 -2.23 -11.90 1.59
C PHE A 118 -2.45 -13.42 1.60
N MET A 119 -1.42 -14.24 1.31
CA MET A 119 -1.51 -15.69 1.40
C MET A 119 -1.18 -16.15 2.82
N GLY A 120 -2.26 -16.37 3.59
CA GLY A 120 -2.28 -17.07 4.86
C GLY A 120 -3.47 -18.03 4.91
#